data_AF-A0A430HTZ3-F1
#
_entry.id   AF-A0A430HTZ3-F1
#
_cell.length_a   1.000
_cell.length_b   1.000
_cell.length_c   1.000
_cell.angle_alpha   90.00
_cell.angle_beta   90.00
_cell.angle_gamma   90.00
#
_symmetry.space_group_name_H-M   'P 1'
#
loop_
_entity.id
_entity.type
_entity.pdbx_description
1 polymer ?
#
loop_
_entity_poly.entity_id
_entity_poly.type
_entity_poly.pdbx_seq_one_letter_code
_entity_poly.pdbx_strand_id
1 'polypeptide(L)'
;MNVMLYISPAENQPGNYLVVVNGDGFYNSVNKAVGGSIRGDDEWFDDRLFSIGGPGTDRVGVDGSFSLSAIVSGDQLNEDWGQDEVYAQVRVEGLSGTFRSNTIRRDF
;
A
#
# COMPACT_ATOMS: atom_id res chain seq x y z
N MET A 1 3.78 -5.31 -14.64
CA MET A 1 3.01 -5.13 -13.40
C MET A 1 3.88 -4.34 -12.46
N ASN A 2 3.45 -3.14 -12.13
CA ASN A 2 4.18 -2.23 -11.27
C ASN A 2 3.23 -1.75 -10.15
N VAL A 3 3.78 -1.48 -8.98
CA VAL A 3 3.04 -1.00 -7.81
C VAL A 3 3.81 0.17 -7.23
N MET A 4 3.10 1.26 -6.94
CA MET A 4 3.67 2.49 -6.38
C MET A 4 2.92 2.89 -5.13
N LEU A 5 3.68 3.21 -4.09
CA LEU A 5 3.19 3.76 -2.83
C LEU A 5 3.46 5.26 -2.79
N TYR A 6 2.43 6.01 -2.42
CA TYR A 6 2.47 7.43 -2.14
C TYR A 6 1.92 7.68 -0.74
N ILE A 7 2.60 8.51 0.04
CA ILE A 7 2.16 8.94 1.36
C ILE A 7 2.27 10.46 1.40
N SER A 8 1.19 11.13 1.76
CA SER A 8 1.14 12.59 1.91
C SER A 8 0.35 12.97 3.16
N PRO A 9 0.58 14.14 3.78
CA PRO A 9 -0.31 14.66 4.81
C PRO A 9 -1.76 14.67 4.32
N ALA A 10 -2.70 14.24 5.17
CA ALA A 10 -4.12 14.26 4.86
C ALA A 10 -4.67 15.69 4.99
N GLU A 11 -5.36 16.16 3.95
CA GLU A 11 -5.91 17.51 3.93
C GLU A 11 -6.94 17.69 5.06
N ASN A 12 -6.84 18.81 5.79
CA ASN A 12 -7.71 19.16 6.92
C ASN A 12 -7.72 18.13 8.07
N GLN A 13 -6.72 17.25 8.16
CA GLN A 13 -6.59 16.25 9.22
C GLN A 13 -5.16 16.21 9.76
N PRO A 14 -4.78 17.16 10.63
CA PRO A 14 -3.43 17.21 11.21
C PRO A 14 -3.05 15.92 11.92
N GLY A 15 -1.81 15.46 11.73
CA GLY A 15 -1.31 14.20 12.30
C GLY A 15 -1.74 12.94 11.54
N ASN A 16 -2.57 13.07 10.50
CA ASN A 16 -2.96 11.97 9.63
C ASN A 16 -2.31 12.08 8.25
N TYR A 17 -2.18 10.93 7.60
CA TYR A 17 -1.60 10.76 6.29
C TYR A 17 -2.56 10.05 5.36
N LEU A 18 -2.67 10.56 4.13
CA LEU A 18 -3.27 9.85 3.02
C LEU A 18 -2.22 8.89 2.44
N VAL A 19 -2.54 7.61 2.48
CA VAL A 19 -1.76 6.54 1.90
C VAL A 19 -2.46 6.06 0.65
N VAL A 20 -1.76 6.06 -0.49
CA VAL A 20 -2.28 5.63 -1.79
C VAL A 20 -1.36 4.59 -2.39
N VAL A 21 -1.93 3.44 -2.76
CA VAL A 21 -1.22 2.38 -3.47
C VAL A 21 -1.84 2.24 -4.86
N ASN A 22 -1.05 2.58 -5.87
CA ASN A 22 -1.45 2.44 -7.27
C ASN A 22 -0.76 1.22 -7.88
N GLY A 23 -1.46 0.53 -8.77
CA GLY A 23 -0.86 -0.50 -9.59
C GLY A 23 -1.24 -0.36 -11.05
N ASP A 24 -0.33 -0.79 -11.92
CA ASP A 24 -0.49 -0.76 -13.37
C ASP A 24 0.04 -2.05 -14.02
N GLY A 25 -0.47 -2.34 -15.23
CA GLY A 25 -0.04 -3.50 -16.01
C GLY A 25 -0.68 -4.84 -15.62
N PHE A 26 -1.81 -4.82 -14.90
CA PHE A 26 -2.55 -6.01 -14.46
C PHE A 26 -3.67 -6.43 -15.45
N TYR A 27 -3.44 -6.28 -16.75
CA TYR A 27 -4.44 -6.53 -17.81
C TYR A 27 -5.03 -7.95 -17.80
N ASN A 28 -4.29 -8.94 -17.31
CA ASN A 28 -4.76 -10.33 -17.22
C ASN A 28 -5.61 -10.60 -15.95
N SER A 29 -5.81 -9.58 -15.11
CA SER A 29 -6.51 -9.66 -13.84
C SER A 29 -7.69 -8.68 -13.77
N VAL A 30 -8.19 -8.20 -14.91
CA VAL A 30 -9.37 -7.33 -14.96
C VAL A 30 -10.53 -7.92 -14.14
N ASN A 31 -11.19 -7.07 -13.36
CA ASN A 31 -12.27 -7.41 -12.43
C ASN A 31 -11.88 -8.37 -11.29
N LYS A 32 -10.62 -8.76 -11.15
CA LYS A 32 -10.14 -9.55 -10.01
C LYS A 32 -10.00 -8.67 -8.78
N ALA A 33 -10.29 -9.25 -7.62
CA ALA A 33 -10.13 -8.54 -6.36
C ALA A 33 -8.66 -8.18 -6.12
N VAL A 34 -8.44 -7.00 -5.53
CA VAL A 34 -7.11 -6.51 -5.14
C VAL A 34 -7.14 -6.02 -3.70
N GLY A 35 -6.06 -6.29 -2.97
CA GLY A 35 -5.86 -5.78 -1.62
C GLY A 35 -4.40 -5.94 -1.22
N GLY A 36 -4.02 -5.36 -0.09
CA GLY A 36 -2.63 -5.40 0.35
C GLY A 36 -2.46 -5.11 1.83
N SER A 37 -1.19 -5.08 2.22
CA SER A 37 -0.75 -4.61 3.52
C SER A 37 0.30 -3.54 3.33
N ILE A 38 0.23 -2.50 4.16
CA ILE A 38 1.35 -1.59 4.38
C ILE A 38 2.24 -2.23 5.45
N ARG A 39 3.54 -2.17 5.20
CA ARG A 39 4.57 -2.81 6.00
C ARG A 39 5.74 -1.87 6.22
N GLY A 40 6.39 -2.00 7.36
CA GLY A 40 7.71 -1.43 7.56
C GLY A 40 8.80 -2.40 7.08
N ASP A 41 9.97 -1.84 6.77
CA ASP A 41 11.08 -2.48 6.06
C ASP A 41 12.27 -2.64 7.01
N ASP A 42 12.23 -3.70 7.79
CA ASP A 42 13.15 -3.91 8.89
C ASP A 42 14.22 -4.96 8.55
N GLU A 43 15.44 -4.84 9.10
CA GLU A 43 16.55 -5.75 8.72
C GLU A 43 16.23 -7.22 9.06
N TRP A 44 15.39 -7.44 10.09
CA TRP A 44 15.12 -8.77 10.63
C TRP A 44 13.69 -9.26 10.38
N PHE A 45 12.67 -8.40 10.49
CA PHE A 45 11.27 -8.76 10.20
C PHE A 45 10.46 -7.54 9.77
N ASP A 46 9.92 -7.55 8.55
CA ASP A 46 8.96 -6.55 8.09
C ASP A 46 7.69 -6.54 8.96
N ASP A 47 7.43 -5.46 9.73
CA ASP A 47 6.20 -5.38 10.51
C ASP A 47 5.00 -5.06 9.64
N ARG A 48 3.89 -5.74 9.93
CA ARG A 48 2.61 -5.39 9.31
C ARG A 48 1.98 -4.22 10.06
N LEU A 49 2.04 -3.05 9.46
CA LEU A 49 1.44 -1.83 9.98
C LEU A 49 -0.10 -1.86 9.89
N PHE A 50 -0.65 -2.03 8.68
CA PHE A 50 -2.10 -2.14 8.49
C PHE A 50 -2.46 -2.78 7.13
N SER A 51 -3.76 -3.04 6.92
CA SER A 51 -4.29 -3.54 5.64
C SER A 51 -4.86 -2.40 4.81
N ILE A 52 -4.69 -2.46 3.50
CA ILE A 52 -5.25 -1.47 2.57
C ILE A 52 -5.98 -2.18 1.43
N GLY A 53 -7.19 -1.71 1.12
CA GLY A 53 -8.13 -2.43 0.25
C GLY A 53 -8.56 -3.78 0.84
N GLY A 54 -9.16 -4.64 0.02
CA GLY A 54 -9.53 -5.97 0.46
C GLY A 54 -10.39 -6.78 -0.50
N PRO A 55 -10.53 -8.09 -0.23
CA PRO A 55 -11.36 -8.98 -1.04
C PRO A 55 -12.82 -8.55 -0.97
N GLY A 56 -13.31 -7.92 -2.05
CA GLY A 56 -14.73 -7.64 -2.28
C GLY A 56 -15.05 -6.19 -2.67
N THR A 57 -14.21 -5.23 -2.29
CA THR A 57 -14.44 -3.79 -2.57
C THR A 57 -13.65 -3.32 -3.78
N ASP A 58 -12.36 -3.65 -3.81
CA ASP A 58 -11.44 -3.10 -4.80
C ASP A 58 -11.11 -4.13 -5.86
N ARG A 59 -11.11 -3.68 -7.13
CA ARG A 59 -10.88 -4.53 -8.28
C ARG A 59 -9.93 -3.85 -9.24
N VAL A 60 -9.18 -4.67 -9.99
CA VAL A 60 -8.41 -4.19 -11.13
C VAL A 60 -9.40 -3.69 -12.20
N GLY A 61 -9.21 -2.44 -12.60
CA GLY A 61 -9.96 -1.77 -13.65
C GLY A 61 -9.76 -2.43 -15.02
N VAL A 62 -10.61 -2.06 -15.98
CA VAL A 62 -10.58 -2.58 -17.36
C VAL A 62 -9.30 -2.21 -18.12
N ASP A 63 -8.62 -1.17 -17.66
CA ASP A 63 -7.33 -0.69 -18.14
C ASP A 63 -6.13 -1.37 -17.45
N GLY A 64 -6.38 -2.39 -16.62
CA GLY A 64 -5.34 -3.09 -15.88
C GLY A 64 -4.73 -2.29 -14.73
N SER A 65 -5.38 -1.19 -14.29
CA SER A 65 -4.93 -0.38 -13.16
C SER A 65 -5.75 -0.64 -11.90
N PHE A 66 -5.23 -0.23 -10.74
CA PHE A 66 -6.02 -0.10 -9.51
C PHE A 66 -5.47 1.04 -8.65
N SER A 67 -6.30 1.56 -7.75
CA SER A 67 -5.89 2.51 -6.71
C SER A 67 -6.56 2.13 -5.40
N LEU A 68 -5.76 1.92 -4.36
CA LEU A 68 -6.21 1.68 -3.00
C LEU A 68 -5.82 2.90 -2.16
N SER A 69 -6.70 3.33 -1.26
CA SER A 69 -6.36 4.45 -0.36
C SER A 69 -6.88 4.25 1.06
N ALA A 70 -6.16 4.83 2.01
CA ALA A 70 -6.55 4.90 3.41
C ALA A 70 -6.03 6.20 4.02
N ILE A 71 -6.74 6.73 5.01
CA ILE A 71 -6.24 7.78 5.89
C ILE A 71 -5.89 7.12 7.23
N VAL A 72 -4.65 7.30 7.68
CA VAL A 72 -4.10 6.68 8.90
C VAL A 72 -3.41 7.75 9.74
N SER A 73 -3.25 7.51 11.05
CA SER A 73 -2.43 8.39 11.88
C SER A 73 -0.93 8.18 11.60
N GLY A 74 -0.11 9.20 11.87
CA GLY A 74 1.35 9.08 11.83
C GLY A 74 1.88 7.92 12.67
N ASP A 75 1.30 7.72 13.86
CA ASP A 75 1.64 6.60 14.76
C ASP A 75 1.46 5.21 14.12
N GLN A 76 0.60 5.06 13.10
CA GLN A 76 0.44 3.79 12.38
C GLN A 76 1.50 3.58 11.30
N LEU A 77 2.19 4.62 10.89
CA LEU A 77 3.28 4.59 9.90
C LEU A 77 4.66 4.55 10.56
N ASN A 78 4.72 4.86 11.86
CA ASN A 78 5.92 4.84 12.65
C ASN A 78 6.27 3.39 13.03
N GLU A 79 7.37 2.86 12.50
CA GLU A 79 7.77 1.47 12.77
C GLU A 79 8.70 1.39 14.00
N ASP A 80 9.67 2.31 14.14
CA ASP A 80 10.72 2.14 15.14
C ASP A 80 11.55 3.40 15.50
N TRP A 81 12.74 3.19 16.08
CA TRP A 81 13.69 4.24 16.40
C TRP A 81 14.59 4.53 15.20
N GLY A 82 14.18 5.48 14.38
CA GLY A 82 14.95 5.84 13.20
C GLY A 82 14.14 6.66 12.23
N GLN A 83 14.53 6.56 10.96
CA GLN A 83 13.73 7.08 9.86
C GLN A 83 12.80 5.96 9.40
N ASP A 84 11.49 6.17 9.43
CA ASP A 84 10.55 5.11 9.06
C ASP A 84 10.71 4.68 7.61
N GLU A 85 10.70 3.36 7.36
CA GLU A 85 10.79 2.78 6.03
C GLU A 85 9.55 1.98 5.65
N VAL A 86 8.64 2.60 4.90
CA VAL A 86 7.31 2.03 4.64
C VAL A 86 7.16 1.60 3.19
N TYR A 87 6.62 0.40 2.95
CA TYR A 87 6.27 -0.09 1.61
C TYR A 87 4.90 -0.80 1.59
N ALA A 88 4.36 -1.01 0.39
CA ALA A 88 3.13 -1.75 0.16
C ALA A 88 3.42 -3.14 -0.40
N GLN A 89 2.74 -4.15 0.14
CA GLN A 89 2.71 -5.52 -0.38
C GLN A 89 1.29 -5.84 -0.87
N VAL A 90 1.13 -5.92 -2.19
CA VAL A 90 -0.17 -6.10 -2.84
C VAL A 90 -0.37 -7.54 -3.30
N ARG A 91 -1.60 -8.03 -3.16
CA ARG A 91 -2.06 -9.30 -3.72
C ARG A 91 -3.23 -9.05 -4.66
N VAL A 92 -3.19 -9.70 -5.82
CA VAL A 92 -4.26 -9.69 -6.81
C VAL A 92 -4.80 -11.10 -6.94
N GLU A 93 -6.12 -11.26 -6.88
CA GLU A 93 -6.78 -12.55 -7.05
C GLU A 93 -6.45 -13.17 -8.42
N GLY A 94 -6.09 -14.45 -8.41
CA GLY A 94 -5.72 -15.19 -9.61
C GLY A 94 -4.24 -15.07 -10.02
N LEU A 95 -3.45 -14.22 -9.34
CA LEU A 95 -2.00 -14.18 -9.49
C LEU A 95 -1.30 -14.88 -8.32
N SER A 96 -0.19 -15.53 -8.60
CA SER A 96 0.68 -16.12 -7.59
C SER A 96 1.62 -15.08 -6.99
N GLY A 97 1.77 -15.10 -5.67
CA GLY A 97 2.72 -14.24 -4.95
C GLY A 97 2.15 -12.86 -4.60
N THR A 98 3.05 -11.92 -4.30
CA THR A 98 2.74 -10.53 -3.98
C THR A 98 3.62 -9.57 -4.74
N PHE A 99 3.13 -8.36 -4.95
CA PHE A 99 3.81 -7.27 -5.65
C PHE A 99 4.22 -6.20 -4.64
N ARG A 100 5.52 -5.92 -4.59
CA ARG A 100 6.09 -4.91 -3.68
C ARG A 100 6.14 -3.55 -4.39
N SER A 101 5.84 -2.47 -3.67
CA SER A 101 6.05 -1.10 -4.16
C SER A 101 7.48 -0.60 -3.94
N ASN A 102 7.72 0.67 -4.28
CA ASN A 102 8.82 1.45 -3.69
C ASN A 102 8.70 1.53 -2.16
N THR A 103 9.84 1.68 -1.49
CA THR A 103 9.93 2.06 -0.07
C THR A 103 9.96 3.58 0.06
N ILE A 104 9.12 4.15 0.92
CA ILE A 104 9.18 5.55 1.34
C ILE A 104 9.98 5.62 2.63
N ARG A 105 10.96 6.54 2.68
CA ARG A 105 11.79 6.79 3.85
C ARG A 105 11.55 8.19 4.37
N ARG A 106 11.00 8.33 5.58
CA ARG A 106 10.67 9.62 6.20
C ARG A 106 10.19 9.42 7.63
N ASP A 107 10.42 10.42 8.48
CA ASP A 107 9.80 10.54 9.80
C ASP A 107 8.32 10.96 9.68
N PHE A 108 7.39 10.12 10.16
CA PHE A 108 5.94 10.35 10.10
C PHE A 108 5.33 10.99 11.37
#